data_AF-A0A080LZ09-F1
#
_entry.id   AF-A0A080LZ09-F1
#
_cell.length_a   1.000
_cell.length_b   1.000
_cell.length_c   1.000
_cell.angle_alpha   90.00
_cell.angle_beta   90.00
_cell.angle_gamma   90.00
#
_symmetry.space_group_name_H-M   'P 1'
#
loop_
_entity.id
_entity.type
_entity.pdbx_description
1 polymer ?
#
loop_
_entity_poly.entity_id
_entity_poly.type
_entity_poly.pdbx_seq_one_letter_code
_entity_poly.pdbx_strand_id
1 'polypeptide(L)'
;MLDSRFLVLAMSAGYLRHQIKSVISGAEGLANNIAKSDIMELLIVVPPVLEQVRIASCLGRAITSNKLHCESLRESIVLAKERRAALITAAVTGQIPLEEMTG
;
A
#
# COMPACT_ATOMS: atom_id res chain seq x y z
N MET A 1 -12.63 25.96 2.12
CA MET A 1 -12.42 24.88 3.12
C MET A 1 -11.59 23.78 2.48
N LEU A 2 -10.84 22.99 3.25
CA LEU A 2 -10.01 21.89 2.76
C LEU A 2 -10.58 20.56 3.25
N ASP A 3 -10.87 19.63 2.34
CA ASP A 3 -11.32 18.27 2.70
C ASP A 3 -10.14 17.49 3.29
N SER A 4 -10.36 16.88 4.46
CA SER A 4 -9.31 16.17 5.20
C SER A 4 -8.80 14.93 4.47
N ARG A 5 -9.65 14.22 3.75
CA ARG A 5 -9.26 13.02 2.98
C ARG A 5 -8.42 13.44 1.78
N PHE A 6 -8.80 14.53 1.11
CA PHE A 6 -7.98 15.12 0.06
C PHE A 6 -6.59 15.49 0.57
N LEU A 7 -6.48 16.16 1.72
CA LEU A 7 -5.19 16.51 2.32
C LEU A 7 -4.32 15.27 2.57
N VAL A 8 -4.87 14.21 3.17
CA VAL A 8 -4.13 12.96 3.43
C VAL A 8 -3.60 12.34 2.12
N LEU A 9 -4.43 12.31 1.08
CA LEU A 9 -4.05 11.79 -0.23
C LEU A 9 -3.00 12.68 -0.92
N ALA A 10 -3.13 14.01 -0.80
CA ALA A 10 -2.18 14.96 -1.35
C ALA A 10 -0.80 14.85 -0.67
N MET A 11 -0.75 14.70 0.66
CA MET A 11 0.49 14.46 1.41
C MET A 11 1.19 13.17 0.99
N SER A 12 0.41 12.18 0.53
CA SER A 12 0.93 10.90 0.03
C SER A 12 1.36 10.97 -1.44
N ALA A 13 0.99 12.03 -2.17
CA ALA A 13 1.32 12.18 -3.57
C ALA A 13 2.83 12.35 -3.77
N GLY A 14 3.34 11.80 -4.88
CA GLY A 14 4.79 11.76 -5.15
C GLY A 14 5.46 13.13 -5.11
N TYR A 15 4.78 14.17 -5.60
CA TYR A 15 5.30 15.54 -5.60
C TYR A 15 5.46 16.12 -4.19
N LEU A 16 4.47 16.01 -3.30
CA LEU A 16 4.62 16.48 -1.91
C LEU A 16 5.66 15.65 -1.17
N ARG A 17 5.70 14.34 -1.41
CA ARG A 17 6.73 13.47 -0.83
C ARG A 17 8.14 13.85 -1.31
N HIS A 18 8.26 14.34 -2.54
CA HIS A 18 9.52 14.86 -3.06
C HIS A 18 9.91 16.19 -2.39
N GLN A 19 8.96 17.12 -2.21
CA GLN A 19 9.19 18.36 -1.46
C GLN A 19 9.63 18.07 -0.02
N ILE A 20 8.93 17.18 0.69
CA ILE A 20 9.29 16.79 2.05
C ILE A 20 10.71 16.23 2.11
N LYS A 21 11.10 15.36 1.16
CA LYS A 21 12.47 14.84 1.08
C LYS A 21 13.51 15.92 0.79
N SER A 22 13.16 16.94 0.00
CA SER A 22 14.06 18.04 -0.31
C SER A 22 14.28 18.97 0.88
N VAL A 23 13.28 19.12 1.74
CA VAL A 23 13.34 20.02 2.91
C VAL A 23 13.88 19.29 4.15
N ILE A 24 13.74 17.96 4.23
CA ILE A 24 14.48 17.12 5.19
C ILE A 24 15.94 17.03 4.72
N SER A 25 16.67 18.13 4.91
CA SER A 25 18.11 18.22 4.68
C SER A 25 18.83 17.77 5.97
N GLY A 26 18.69 16.49 6.31
CA GLY A 26 19.54 15.84 7.30
C GLY A 26 20.72 15.19 6.57
N ALA A 27 21.96 15.47 7.00
CA ALA A 27 23.10 14.66 6.61
C ALA A 27 22.81 13.17 6.89
N GLU A 28 23.32 12.27 6.04
CA GLU A 28 23.15 10.83 6.20
C GLU A 28 23.40 10.41 7.67
N GLY A 29 22.36 9.97 8.38
CA GLY A 29 22.45 9.48 9.75
C GLY A 29 21.98 10.42 10.88
N LEU A 30 21.56 11.66 10.62
CA LEU A 30 20.90 12.51 11.62
C LEU A 30 19.37 12.50 11.44
N ALA A 31 18.65 12.58 12.56
CA ALA A 31 17.21 12.36 12.66
C ALA A 31 16.42 13.05 11.53
N ASN A 32 15.57 12.28 10.84
CA ASN A 32 14.61 12.75 9.83
C ASN A 32 13.46 13.54 10.50
N ASN A 33 13.78 14.63 11.19
CA ASN A 33 12.80 15.50 11.80
C ASN A 33 12.35 16.55 10.79
N ILE A 34 11.04 16.72 10.66
CA ILE A 34 10.44 17.80 9.86
C ILE A 34 10.09 18.93 10.83
N ALA A 35 10.66 20.11 10.65
CA ALA A 35 10.29 21.25 11.46
C ALA A 35 8.90 21.79 11.06
N LYS A 36 8.22 22.47 11.97
CA LYS A 36 6.92 23.10 11.66
C LYS A 36 7.04 24.12 10.52
N SER A 37 8.15 24.84 10.44
CA SER A 37 8.46 25.78 9.34
C SER A 37 8.44 25.07 7.99
N ASP A 38 9.09 23.92 7.91
CA ASP A 38 9.24 23.13 6.69
C ASP A 38 7.89 22.66 6.15
N ILE A 39 6.97 22.29 7.05
CA ILE A 39 5.60 21.90 6.69
C ILE A 39 4.83 23.09 6.11
N MET A 40 5.04 24.29 6.65
CA MET A 40 4.33 25.49 6.20
C MET A 40 4.83 25.99 4.84
N GLU A 41 6.02 25.58 4.42
CA GLU A 41 6.60 25.91 3.12
C GLU A 41 6.19 24.93 2.01
N LEU A 42 5.50 23.84 2.34
CA LEU A 42 5.04 22.87 1.36
C LEU A 42 4.01 23.48 0.40
N LEU A 43 4.29 23.34 -0.90
CA LEU A 43 3.40 23.76 -1.95
C LEU A 43 2.39 22.64 -2.24
N ILE A 44 1.11 22.94 -1.98
CA ILE A 44 -0.02 22.05 -2.25
C ILE A 44 -1.00 22.73 -3.22
N VAL A 45 -1.41 21.99 -4.24
CA VAL A 45 -2.49 22.42 -5.15
C VAL A 45 -3.83 22.13 -4.47
N VAL A 46 -4.62 23.18 -4.23
CA VAL A 46 -5.92 23.07 -3.56
C VAL A 46 -7.04 23.43 -4.55
N PRO A 47 -7.68 22.44 -5.21
CA PRO A 47 -8.79 22.69 -6.12
C PRO A 47 -10.06 23.09 -5.34
N PRO A 48 -11.17 23.47 -6.02
CA PRO A 48 -12.44 23.73 -5.35
C PRO A 48 -12.93 22.53 -4.52
N VAL A 49 -13.67 22.80 -3.42
CA VAL A 49 -14.10 21.77 -2.45
C VAL A 49 -14.82 20.58 -3.11
N LEU A 50 -15.69 20.84 -4.07
CA LEU A 50 -16.42 19.78 -4.78
C LEU A 50 -15.47 18.86 -5.55
N GLU A 51 -14.40 19.41 -6.13
CA GLU A 51 -13.39 18.64 -6.83
C GLU A 51 -12.51 17.86 -5.86
N GLN A 52 -12.12 18.46 -4.72
CA GLN A 52 -11.41 17.75 -3.65
C GLN A 52 -12.16 16.50 -3.20
N VAL A 53 -13.47 16.62 -2.95
CA VAL A 53 -14.34 15.50 -2.53
C VAL A 53 -14.44 14.43 -3.63
N ARG A 54 -14.56 14.84 -4.90
CA ARG A 54 -14.61 13.92 -6.05
C ARG A 54 -13.31 13.13 -6.19
N ILE A 55 -12.17 13.82 -6.12
CA ILE A 55 -10.83 13.21 -6.18
C ILE A 55 -10.67 12.21 -5.02
N ALA A 56 -10.94 12.65 -3.79
CA ALA A 56 -10.79 11.82 -2.60
C ALA A 56 -11.68 10.58 -2.64
N SER A 57 -12.92 10.72 -3.12
CA SER A 57 -13.85 9.59 -3.25
C SER A 57 -13.41 8.61 -4.33
N CYS A 58 -12.92 9.11 -5.46
CA CYS A 58 -12.42 8.26 -6.56
C CYS A 58 -11.21 7.43 -6.10
N LEU A 59 -10.20 8.09 -5.54
CA LEU A 59 -8.99 7.45 -5.03
C LEU A 59 -9.30 6.51 -3.86
N GLY A 60 -10.19 6.91 -2.95
CA GLY A 60 -10.61 6.08 -1.83
C GLY A 60 -11.18 4.73 -2.29
N ARG A 61 -12.06 4.73 -3.30
CA ARG A 61 -12.60 3.48 -3.87
C ARG A 61 -11.50 2.62 -4.50
N ALA A 62 -10.60 3.22 -5.27
CA ALA A 62 -9.51 2.49 -5.91
C ALA A 62 -8.56 1.86 -4.88
N ILE A 63 -8.20 2.60 -3.83
CA ILE A 63 -7.34 2.12 -2.74
C ILE A 63 -8.01 0.98 -1.98
N THR A 64 -9.28 1.11 -1.61
CA THR A 64 -10.02 0.05 -0.92
C THR A 64 -10.11 -1.22 -1.77
N SER A 65 -10.44 -1.07 -3.05
CA SER A 65 -10.47 -2.20 -3.99
C SER A 65 -9.10 -2.89 -4.07
N ASN A 66 -8.02 -2.13 -4.20
CA ASN A 66 -6.67 -2.69 -4.26
C ASN A 66 -6.29 -3.44 -2.96
N LYS A 67 -6.66 -2.90 -1.78
CA LYS A 67 -6.46 -3.57 -0.49
C LYS A 67 -7.16 -4.93 -0.43
N LEU A 68 -8.42 -5.01 -0.84
CA LEU A 68 -9.18 -6.27 -0.87
C LEU A 68 -8.52 -7.32 -1.78
N HIS A 69 -8.05 -6.90 -2.96
CA HIS A 69 -7.31 -7.80 -3.84
C HIS A 69 -6.00 -8.27 -3.22
N CYS A 70 -5.25 -7.39 -2.54
CA CYS A 70 -4.02 -7.75 -1.86
C CYS A 70 -4.27 -8.76 -0.72
N GLU A 71 -5.35 -8.60 0.04
CA GLU A 71 -5.75 -9.53 1.11
C GLU A 71 -6.11 -10.89 0.53
N SER A 72 -6.95 -10.95 -0.51
CA SER A 72 -7.33 -12.20 -1.19
C SER A 72 -6.12 -12.94 -1.78
N LEU A 73 -5.16 -12.21 -2.36
CA LEU A 73 -3.92 -12.81 -2.87
C LEU A 73 -3.06 -13.39 -1.74
N ARG A 74 -2.98 -12.72 -0.59
CA ARG A 74 -2.23 -13.24 0.58
C ARG A 74 -2.86 -14.53 1.09
N GLU A 75 -4.18 -14.59 1.21
CA GLU A 75 -4.90 -15.81 1.59
C GLU A 75 -4.65 -16.94 0.59
N SER A 76 -4.73 -16.65 -0.71
CA SER A 76 -4.46 -17.63 -1.76
C SER A 76 -3.03 -18.20 -1.68
N ILE A 77 -2.05 -17.36 -1.36
CA ILE A 77 -0.66 -17.79 -1.16
C ILE A 77 -0.54 -18.71 0.06
N VAL A 78 -1.23 -18.40 1.16
CA VAL A 78 -1.23 -19.24 2.37
C VAL A 78 -1.83 -20.61 2.05
N LEU A 79 -3.01 -20.66 1.44
CA LEU A 79 -3.68 -21.90 1.05
C LEU A 79 -2.82 -22.74 0.08
N ALA A 80 -2.16 -22.11 -0.90
CA ALA A 80 -1.27 -22.80 -1.81
C ALA A 80 -0.07 -23.44 -1.08
N LYS A 81 0.49 -22.77 -0.06
CA LYS A 81 1.57 -23.32 0.77
C LYS A 81 1.09 -24.49 1.63
N GLU A 82 -0.07 -24.37 2.26
CA GLU A 82 -0.67 -25.45 3.05
C GLU A 82 -0.97 -26.68 2.19
N ARG A 83 -1.60 -26.48 1.02
CA ARG A 83 -1.86 -27.55 0.06
C ARG A 83 -0.58 -28.23 -0.38
N ARG A 84 0.48 -27.47 -0.69
CA ARG A 84 1.79 -28.05 -1.04
C ARG A 84 2.36 -28.90 0.10
N ALA A 85 2.29 -28.42 1.35
CA ALA A 85 2.78 -29.15 2.50
C ALA A 85 1.98 -30.45 2.74
N ALA A 86 0.65 -30.40 2.61
CA ALA A 86 -0.23 -31.56 2.73
C ALA A 86 0.05 -32.59 1.63
N LEU A 87 0.21 -32.17 0.38
CA LEU A 87 0.54 -33.05 -0.74
C LEU A 87 1.91 -33.74 -0.55
N ILE A 88 2.93 -32.99 -0.10
CA ILE A 88 4.24 -33.58 0.21
C ILE A 88 4.11 -34.60 1.34
N THR A 89 3.39 -34.24 2.41
CA THR A 89 3.16 -35.15 3.55
C THR A 89 2.49 -36.42 3.10
N ALA A 90 1.40 -36.32 2.33
CA ALA A 90 0.62 -37.45 1.87
C ALA A 90 1.39 -38.31 0.85
N ALA A 91 2.25 -37.72 0.01
CA ALA A 91 3.16 -38.48 -0.85
C ALA A 91 4.22 -39.26 -0.05
N VAL A 92 4.81 -38.63 0.98
CA VAL A 92 5.86 -39.26 1.81
C VAL A 92 5.27 -40.32 2.76
N THR A 93 4.03 -40.18 3.20
CA THR A 93 3.31 -41.19 4.00
C THR A 93 2.66 -42.27 3.15
N GLY A 94 2.79 -42.22 1.82
CA GLY A 94 2.23 -43.20 0.89
C GLY A 94 0.70 -43.16 0.78
N GLN A 95 0.07 -42.05 1.20
CA GLN A 95 -1.38 -41.84 1.12
C GLN A 95 -1.84 -41.40 -0.28
N ILE A 96 -0.91 -41.00 -1.16
CA ILE A 96 -1.19 -40.66 -2.57
C ILE A 96 -0.55 -41.71 -3.49
N PRO A 97 -1.31 -42.37 -4.39
CA PRO A 97 -0.75 -43.27 -5.41
C PRO A 97 0.16 -42.51 -6.39
N LEU A 98 1.25 -43.15 -6.84
CA LEU A 98 2.24 -42.55 -7.76
C LEU A 98 1.62 -42.06 -9.09
N GLU A 99 0.50 -42.65 -9.51
CA GLU A 99 -0.23 -42.31 -10.74
C GLU A 99 -0.85 -40.90 -10.69
N GLU A 100 -1.21 -40.41 -9.50
CA GLU A 100 -1.77 -39.06 -9.31
C GLU A 100 -0.68 -37.96 -9.21
N MET A 101 0.60 -38.35 -9.07
CA MET A 101 1.71 -37.41 -8.89
C MET A 101 2.35 -36.94 -10.20
N THR A 102 1.99 -37.54 -11.34
CA THR A 102 2.67 -37.33 -12.65
C THR A 102 1.83 -36.61 -13.71
N GLY A 103 0.62 -36.15 -13.36
CA GLY A 103 -0.23 -35.28 -14.20
C GLY A 103 -0.18 -33.82 -13.78
#